data_AF-A0A968JPQ4-F1
#
_entry.id   AF-A0A968JPQ4-F1
#
_cell.length_a   1.000
_cell.length_b   1.000
_cell.length_c   1.000
_cell.angle_alpha   90.00
_cell.angle_beta   90.00
_cell.angle_gamma   90.00
#
_symmetry.space_group_name_H-M   'P 1'
#
loop_
_entity.id
_entity.type
_entity.pdbx_description
1 polymer ?
#
loop_
_entity_poly.entity_id
_entity_poly.type
_entity_poly.pdbx_seq_one_letter_code
_entity_poly.pdbx_strand_id
1 'polypeptide(L)'
;MTIVRGTASHTISADILLNPGDYYALARTDGAFTGVKYVYSSVSLTNSNSTLSIYRITGTDSILIAQQSYGIAGFPNESGKSISLCTNYYNSVDAEMGSSWYLSTLTYNTGDFGTPGLPNEACP
;
A
#
# COMPACT_ATOMS: atom_id res chain seq x y z
N MET A 1 -11.56 -6.33 -8.10
CA MET A 1 -11.23 -5.50 -6.90
C MET A 1 -11.01 -4.07 -7.36
N THR A 2 -11.26 -3.07 -6.53
CA THR A 2 -11.07 -1.65 -6.89
C THR A 2 -10.30 -0.95 -5.78
N ILE A 3 -9.24 -0.22 -6.14
CA ILE A 3 -8.53 0.69 -5.25
C ILE A 3 -9.10 2.10 -5.41
N VAL A 4 -9.29 2.82 -4.31
CA VAL A 4 -9.89 4.15 -4.29
C VAL A 4 -9.08 5.07 -3.39
N ARG A 5 -8.81 6.29 -3.85
CA ARG A 5 -8.22 7.38 -3.08
C ARG A 5 -8.96 8.68 -3.42
N GLY A 6 -9.72 9.21 -2.46
CA GLY A 6 -10.60 10.36 -2.71
C GLY A 6 -11.60 10.05 -3.83
N THR A 7 -11.62 10.87 -4.88
CA THR A 7 -12.48 10.65 -6.07
C THR A 7 -11.82 9.80 -7.16
N ALA A 8 -10.53 9.49 -7.02
CA ALA A 8 -9.81 8.67 -7.98
C ALA A 8 -9.98 7.19 -7.66
N SER A 9 -10.19 6.37 -8.69
CA SER A 9 -10.30 4.91 -8.55
C SER A 9 -9.65 4.17 -9.70
N HIS A 10 -9.26 2.92 -9.43
CA HIS A 10 -8.77 1.98 -10.44
C HIS A 10 -9.33 0.59 -10.15
N THR A 11 -9.98 0.00 -11.15
CA THR A 11 -10.43 -1.39 -11.07
C THR A 11 -9.31 -2.32 -11.52
N ILE A 12 -8.98 -3.27 -10.66
CA ILE A 12 -8.05 -4.35 -10.96
C ILE A 12 -8.79 -5.39 -11.81
N SER A 13 -8.38 -5.52 -13.07
CA SER A 13 -8.96 -6.45 -14.06
C SER A 13 -8.29 -7.82 -14.09
N ALA A 14 -7.41 -8.10 -13.13
CA ALA A 14 -6.76 -9.39 -12.96
C ALA A 14 -7.34 -10.10 -11.73
N ASP A 15 -7.43 -11.42 -11.81
CA ASP A 15 -7.70 -12.26 -10.65
C ASP A 15 -6.47 -12.26 -9.74
N ILE A 16 -6.67 -11.87 -8.49
CA ILE A 16 -5.65 -11.90 -7.45
C ILE A 16 -6.00 -13.05 -6.50
N LEU A 17 -5.18 -14.09 -6.54
CA LEU A 17 -5.19 -15.17 -5.56
C LEU A 17 -4.06 -14.93 -4.55
N LEU A 18 -4.42 -14.85 -3.27
CA LEU A 18 -3.48 -14.69 -2.16
C LEU A 18 -3.72 -15.81 -1.16
N ASN A 19 -2.72 -16.65 -0.94
CA ASN A 19 -2.72 -17.59 0.18
C ASN A 19 -2.31 -16.87 1.47
N PRO A 20 -2.52 -17.49 2.65
CA PRO A 20 -2.02 -16.94 3.90
C PRO A 20 -0.50 -16.67 3.83
N GLY A 21 -0.11 -15.42 4.09
CA GLY A 21 1.29 -14.97 4.04
C GLY A 21 1.75 -14.41 2.68
N ASP A 22 0.98 -14.61 1.61
CA ASP A 22 1.29 -14.02 0.31
C ASP A 22 1.01 -12.51 0.30
N TYR A 23 1.68 -11.80 -0.59
CA TYR A 23 1.45 -10.38 -0.88
C TYR A 23 1.33 -10.16 -2.40
N TYR A 24 0.64 -9.07 -2.79
CA TYR A 24 0.52 -8.65 -4.18
C TYR A 24 0.89 -7.18 -4.30
N ALA A 25 2.06 -6.90 -4.88
CA ALA A 25 2.54 -5.54 -5.06
C ALA A 25 1.98 -4.92 -6.36
N LEU A 26 1.31 -3.78 -6.22
CA LEU A 26 0.76 -3.00 -7.32
C LEU A 26 1.72 -1.86 -7.67
N ALA A 27 1.96 -1.61 -8.97
CA ALA A 27 2.88 -0.58 -9.43
C ALA A 27 2.20 0.49 -10.30
N ARG A 28 2.79 1.69 -10.39
CA ARG A 28 2.34 2.73 -11.32
C ARG A 28 2.93 2.59 -12.72
N THR A 29 4.02 1.85 -12.86
CA THR A 29 4.73 1.63 -14.11
C THR A 29 5.35 0.23 -14.10
N ASP A 30 5.57 -0.36 -15.28
CA ASP A 30 6.23 -1.67 -15.41
C ASP A 30 7.70 -1.66 -14.97
N GLY A 31 8.32 -0.48 -14.91
CA GLY A 31 9.70 -0.29 -14.47
C GLY A 31 9.86 0.08 -13.00
N ALA A 32 8.80 0.05 -12.19
CA ALA A 32 8.86 0.48 -10.80
C ALA A 32 9.80 -0.40 -9.96
N PHE A 33 9.73 -1.73 -10.13
CA PHE A 33 10.62 -2.71 -9.50
C PHE A 33 10.64 -4.02 -10.31
N THR A 34 11.60 -4.90 -10.04
CA THR A 34 11.64 -6.21 -10.70
C THR A 34 10.50 -7.09 -10.20
N GLY A 35 9.64 -7.57 -11.11
CA GLY A 35 8.56 -8.49 -10.77
C GLY A 35 7.17 -7.85 -10.64
N VAL A 36 6.97 -6.63 -11.17
CA VAL A 36 5.65 -6.02 -11.32
C VAL A 36 4.67 -7.04 -11.94
N LYS A 37 3.54 -7.26 -11.27
CA LYS A 37 2.46 -8.15 -11.74
C LYS A 37 1.25 -7.39 -12.26
N TYR A 38 1.09 -6.15 -11.82
CA TYR A 38 -0.02 -5.31 -12.22
C TYR A 38 0.37 -3.83 -12.18
N VAL A 39 0.05 -3.13 -13.27
CA VAL A 39 0.16 -1.68 -13.36
C VAL A 39 -1.21 -1.05 -13.19
N TYR A 40 -1.37 -0.24 -12.14
CA TYR A 40 -2.57 0.57 -11.94
C TYR A 40 -2.39 1.97 -12.50
N SER A 41 -3.51 2.63 -12.76
CA SER A 41 -3.59 3.99 -13.29
C SER A 41 -4.57 4.83 -12.47
N SER A 42 -4.71 6.13 -12.76
CA SER A 42 -5.71 7.06 -12.20
C SER A 42 -5.61 7.36 -10.69
N VAL A 43 -5.14 6.42 -9.87
CA VAL A 43 -4.83 6.62 -8.45
C VAL A 43 -3.37 7.10 -8.33
N SER A 44 -3.13 8.06 -7.44
CA SER A 44 -1.79 8.53 -7.11
C SER A 44 -1.60 8.51 -5.60
N LEU A 45 -0.64 7.72 -5.12
CA LEU A 45 -0.23 7.69 -3.72
C LEU A 45 0.82 8.78 -3.49
N THR A 46 0.37 9.97 -3.11
CA THR A 46 1.24 11.10 -2.74
C THR A 46 1.66 10.99 -1.29
N ASN A 47 2.70 11.71 -0.88
CA ASN A 47 3.10 11.84 0.52
C ASN A 47 2.19 12.75 1.38
N SER A 48 1.16 13.36 0.78
CA SER A 48 0.16 14.15 1.49
C SER A 48 -0.96 13.27 2.07
N ASN A 49 -1.55 13.76 3.18
CA ASN A 49 -2.80 13.29 3.78
C ASN A 49 -3.75 12.66 2.76
N SER A 50 -4.06 11.38 2.97
CA SER A 50 -5.18 10.74 2.28
C SER A 50 -5.61 9.45 2.96
N THR A 51 -6.63 8.83 2.36
CA THR A 51 -7.10 7.50 2.71
C THR A 51 -7.12 6.65 1.45
N LEU A 52 -6.49 5.47 1.53
CA LEU A 52 -6.54 4.44 0.50
C LEU A 52 -7.52 3.35 0.95
N SER A 53 -8.49 3.04 0.09
CA SER A 53 -9.50 2.02 0.35
C SER A 53 -9.48 0.95 -0.74
N ILE A 54 -9.72 -0.30 -0.33
CA ILE A 54 -9.81 -1.46 -1.19
C ILE A 54 -11.23 -2.00 -1.12
N TYR A 55 -11.87 -2.14 -2.29
CA TYR A 55 -13.21 -2.70 -2.42
C TYR A 55 -13.19 -4.00 -3.22
N ARG A 56 -13.99 -4.97 -2.78
CA ARG A 56 -14.45 -6.07 -3.63
C ARG A 56 -15.74 -5.64 -4.31
N ILE A 57 -15.80 -5.85 -5.62
CA ILE A 57 -17.01 -5.58 -6.42
C ILE A 57 -17.67 -6.92 -6.71
N THR A 58 -18.96 -7.04 -6.42
CA THR A 58 -19.78 -8.23 -6.70
C THR A 58 -21.06 -7.78 -7.38
N GLY A 59 -21.13 -7.90 -8.71
CA GLY A 59 -22.24 -7.33 -9.49
C GLY A 59 -22.28 -5.81 -9.39
N THR A 60 -23.37 -5.26 -8.87
CA THR A 60 -23.54 -3.81 -8.60
C THR A 60 -23.08 -3.40 -7.21
N ASP A 61 -22.79 -4.35 -6.32
CA ASP A 61 -22.43 -4.07 -4.94
C ASP A 61 -20.91 -3.89 -4.76
N SER A 62 -20.54 -3.01 -3.83
CA SER A 62 -19.15 -2.81 -3.40
C SER A 62 -19.03 -3.07 -1.91
N ILE A 63 -18.09 -3.93 -1.52
CA ILE A 63 -17.79 -4.26 -0.12
C ILE A 63 -16.40 -3.74 0.21
N LEU A 64 -16.28 -2.89 1.24
CA LEU A 64 -14.99 -2.45 1.76
C LEU A 64 -14.25 -3.63 2.37
N ILE A 65 -13.03 -3.87 1.94
CA ILE A 65 -12.15 -4.94 2.45
C ILE A 65 -11.16 -4.37 3.46
N ALA A 66 -10.51 -3.27 3.09
CA ALA A 66 -9.51 -2.61 3.92
C ALA A 66 -9.46 -1.13 3.60
N GLN A 67 -9.07 -0.34 4.59
CA GLN A 67 -8.84 1.09 4.46
C GLN A 67 -7.66 1.49 5.33
N GLN A 68 -6.82 2.39 4.83
CA GLN A 68 -5.72 2.97 5.58
C GLN A 68 -5.61 4.47 5.32
N SER A 69 -5.65 5.26 6.39
CA SER A 69 -5.30 6.68 6.35
C SER A 69 -3.81 6.87 6.55
N TYR A 70 -3.21 7.86 5.90
CA TYR A 70 -1.78 8.14 5.98
C TYR A 70 -1.50 9.63 5.77
N GLY A 71 -0.29 10.08 6.09
CA GLY A 71 0.13 11.49 5.91
C GLY A 71 -0.52 12.48 6.88
N ILE A 72 -1.13 11.98 7.96
CA ILE A 72 -1.68 12.74 9.10
C ILE A 72 -1.14 12.14 10.41
N ALA A 73 -1.49 12.68 11.58
CA ALA A 73 -1.33 12.02 12.88
C ALA A 73 0.06 11.40 13.19
N GLY A 74 1.15 12.05 12.74
CA GLY A 74 2.51 11.62 13.03
C GLY A 74 3.03 10.45 12.19
N PHE A 75 2.33 10.05 11.12
CA PHE A 75 2.86 9.06 10.17
C PHE A 75 4.19 9.57 9.58
N PRO A 76 5.23 8.73 9.48
CA PRO A 76 6.49 9.15 8.88
C PRO A 76 6.28 9.59 7.44
N ASN A 77 7.06 10.60 7.02
CA ASN A 77 6.95 11.18 5.70
C ASN A 77 8.33 11.65 5.23
N GLU A 78 9.00 10.82 4.44
CA GLU A 78 10.27 11.16 3.80
C GLU A 78 10.16 10.83 2.31
N SER A 79 10.61 11.76 1.47
CA SER A 79 10.58 11.56 0.01
C SER A 79 11.46 10.38 -0.39
N GLY A 80 10.95 9.52 -1.28
CA GLY A 80 11.66 8.34 -1.75
C GLY A 80 11.63 7.15 -0.78
N LYS A 81 10.93 7.24 0.36
CA LYS A 81 10.81 6.13 1.31
C LYS A 81 9.37 5.71 1.54
N SER A 82 9.14 4.41 1.42
CA SER A 82 7.88 3.78 1.81
C SER A 82 7.74 3.74 3.33
N ILE A 83 6.51 3.72 3.82
CA ILE A 83 6.20 3.41 5.22
C ILE A 83 5.50 2.05 5.33
N SER A 84 5.79 1.33 6.41
CA SER A 84 5.12 0.07 6.74
C SER A 84 4.74 0.04 8.22
N LEU A 85 3.57 -0.54 8.52
CA LEU A 85 3.20 -0.86 9.90
C LEU A 85 4.22 -1.84 10.47
N CYS A 86 4.61 -1.61 11.72
CA CYS A 86 5.51 -2.48 12.44
C CYS A 86 5.02 -3.94 12.40
N THR A 87 5.92 -4.89 12.12
CA THR A 87 5.58 -6.31 11.96
C THR A 87 5.14 -7.00 13.24
N ASN A 88 5.18 -6.34 14.40
CA ASN A 88 4.61 -6.83 15.66
C ASN A 88 3.19 -6.29 15.95
N TYR A 89 2.66 -5.40 15.11
CA TYR A 89 1.31 -4.85 15.24
C TYR A 89 0.35 -5.48 14.23
N TYR A 90 -0.82 -5.90 14.73
CA TYR A 90 -1.79 -6.70 13.97
C TYR A 90 -3.23 -6.23 14.15
N ASN A 91 -3.44 -5.05 14.77
CA ASN A 91 -4.77 -4.52 15.04
C ASN A 91 -4.95 -3.13 14.41
N SER A 92 -6.21 -2.72 14.26
CA SER A 92 -6.57 -1.45 13.62
C SER A 92 -6.21 -0.23 14.45
N VAL A 93 -6.10 -0.34 15.77
CA VAL A 93 -5.72 0.79 16.64
C VAL A 93 -4.27 1.17 16.36
N ASP A 94 -3.38 0.19 16.30
CA ASP A 94 -1.98 0.41 15.95
C ASP A 94 -1.83 0.92 14.51
N ALA A 95 -2.64 0.40 13.57
CA ALA A 95 -2.62 0.84 12.18
C ALA A 95 -2.99 2.33 12.00
N GLU A 96 -3.78 2.90 12.91
CA GLU A 96 -4.17 4.33 12.90
C GLU A 96 -3.15 5.24 13.61
N MET A 97 -2.20 4.68 14.36
CA MET A 97 -1.17 5.44 15.09
C MET A 97 0.08 5.61 14.23
N GLY A 98 0.43 6.84 13.85
CA GLY A 98 1.62 7.11 13.03
C GLY A 98 2.93 6.61 13.64
N SER A 99 3.03 6.59 14.97
CA SER A 99 4.19 6.04 15.71
C SER A 99 4.38 4.52 15.55
N SER A 100 3.37 3.83 15.03
CA SER A 100 3.43 2.39 14.74
C SER A 100 3.97 2.09 13.34
N TRP A 101 4.19 3.13 12.53
CA TRP A 101 4.70 3.01 11.16
C TRP A 101 6.15 3.47 11.09
N TYR A 102 6.94 2.80 10.24
CA TYR A 102 8.37 3.08 10.09
C TYR A 102 8.73 3.28 8.63
N LEU A 103 9.71 4.15 8.39
CA LEU A 103 10.32 4.34 7.08
C LEU A 103 11.17 3.14 6.73
N SER A 104 11.06 2.69 5.49
CA SER A 104 11.92 1.64 4.96
C SER A 104 13.39 2.09 4.90
N THR A 105 14.31 1.17 5.21
CA THR A 105 15.76 1.39 5.11
C THR A 105 16.41 0.59 4.00
N LEU A 106 15.66 -0.29 3.33
CA LEU A 106 16.12 -1.08 2.19
C LEU A 106 15.83 -0.39 0.86
N THR A 107 16.85 -0.27 0.01
CA THR A 107 16.71 0.21 -1.38
C THR A 107 16.18 -0.90 -2.28
N TYR A 108 15.15 -0.64 -3.10
CA TYR A 108 14.63 -1.63 -4.06
C TYR A 108 14.82 -1.26 -5.54
N ASN A 109 15.24 -0.02 -5.83
CA ASN A 109 15.55 0.44 -7.19
C ASN A 109 16.61 1.57 -7.14
N THR A 110 16.67 2.44 -8.16
CA THR A 110 17.59 3.57 -8.28
C THR A 110 17.26 4.72 -7.31
N GLY A 111 17.35 4.46 -6.01
CA GLY A 111 17.30 5.47 -4.95
C GLY A 111 16.05 5.45 -4.05
N ASP A 112 15.01 4.71 -4.42
CA ASP A 112 13.81 4.56 -3.59
C ASP A 112 13.94 3.40 -2.59
N PHE A 113 13.32 3.58 -1.43
CA PHE A 113 13.33 2.65 -0.30
C PHE A 113 11.95 2.01 -0.07
N GLY A 114 11.97 0.70 0.17
CA GLY A 114 10.80 -0.16 0.28
C GLY A 114 11.15 -1.62 -0.01
N THR A 115 10.17 -2.51 0.20
CA THR A 115 10.31 -3.95 -0.09
C THR A 115 9.18 -4.45 -1.00
N PRO A 116 8.89 -3.80 -2.16
CA PRO A 116 7.81 -4.23 -3.02
C PRO A 116 8.03 -5.67 -3.49
N GLY A 117 7.02 -6.52 -3.28
CA GLY A 117 7.14 -7.92 -3.63
C GLY A 117 8.02 -8.74 -2.67
N LEU A 118 8.24 -8.25 -1.45
CA LEU A 118 8.88 -8.94 -0.32
C LEU A 118 8.15 -8.58 1.00
N PRO A 119 8.38 -9.32 2.10
CA PRO A 119 7.88 -8.92 3.41
C PRO A 119 8.38 -7.52 3.84
N ASN A 120 7.61 -6.83 4.68
CA ASN A 120 8.04 -5.59 5.31
C ASN A 120 9.25 -5.83 6.22
N GLU A 121 10.10 -4.81 6.37
CA GLU A 121 11.21 -4.85 7.32
C GLU A 121 10.71 -5.06 8.75
N ALA A 122 11.52 -5.74 9.57
CA ALA A 122 11.32 -5.70 11.00
C ALA A 122 11.48 -4.25 11.49
N CYS A 123 10.72 -3.89 12.51
CA CYS A 123 10.80 -2.55 13.06
C CYS A 123 12.17 -2.31 13.71
N PRO A 124 12.68 -1.07 13.70
CA PRO A 124 13.91 -0.69 14.37
C PRO A 124 13.93 -0.99 15.87
#